data_AF-A0A6A3DPA6-F1
#
_entry.id   AF-A0A6A3DPA6-F1
#
_cell.length_a   1.000
_cell.length_b   1.000
_cell.length_c   1.000
_cell.angle_alpha   90.00
_cell.angle_beta   90.00
_cell.angle_gamma   90.00
#
_symmetry.space_group_name_H-M   'P 1'
#
loop_
_entity.id
_entity.type
_entity.pdbx_description
1 polymer ?
#
loop_
_entity_poly.entity_id
_entity_poly.type
_entity_poly.pdbx_seq_one_letter_code
_entity_poly.pdbx_strand_id
1 'polypeptide(L)'
;MAFQDPYAVVFLPSSSCATRTSSTSSTAASTRSTCCSTRQSSRRCKPTVTREMTHLRYATVPELDSMREALGDQVVYRRARHVIMEGERTVAVVDHIRVCQYAEAGSSCSESHESLCDDYVVSTPDLDHLVETARGCEGVFGARMTGGFCGRIVALM
;
A
#
# COMPACT_ATOMS: atom_id res chain seq x y z
N MET A 1 7.71 -21.30 25.85
CA MET A 1 7.75 -19.86 26.14
C MET A 1 6.50 -19.25 25.53
N ALA A 2 5.46 -19.09 26.35
CA ALA A 2 4.18 -18.53 25.90
C ALA A 2 4.32 -17.01 25.88
N PHE A 3 4.02 -16.39 24.74
CA PHE A 3 3.98 -14.93 24.60
C PHE A 3 2.80 -14.43 25.45
N GLN A 4 3.07 -13.60 26.45
CA GLN A 4 2.16 -13.32 27.56
C GLN A 4 1.42 -11.98 27.43
N ASP A 5 1.49 -11.37 26.24
CA ASP A 5 0.76 -10.16 25.88
C ASP A 5 -0.23 -10.52 24.76
N PRO A 6 -1.56 -10.34 24.95
CA PRO A 6 -2.56 -10.65 23.93
C PRO A 6 -2.53 -9.69 22.73
N TYR A 7 -1.62 -8.68 22.69
CA TYR A 7 -1.51 -7.71 21.59
C TYR A 7 -0.08 -7.55 21.06
N ALA A 8 0.61 -8.67 20.88
CA ALA A 8 1.98 -8.62 20.36
C ALA A 8 2.00 -8.32 18.85
N VAL A 9 2.39 -7.11 18.47
CA VAL A 9 2.71 -6.82 17.07
C VAL A 9 4.09 -7.41 16.75
N VAL A 10 4.14 -8.48 15.95
CA VAL A 10 5.40 -9.12 15.57
C VAL A 10 5.95 -8.47 14.31
N PHE A 11 7.17 -7.91 14.41
CA PHE A 11 7.91 -7.38 13.28
C PHE A 11 8.89 -8.43 12.75
N LEU A 12 8.70 -8.83 11.49
CA LEU A 12 9.61 -9.76 10.82
C LEU A 12 10.45 -9.00 9.78
N PRO A 13 11.79 -8.90 9.98
CA PRO A 13 12.69 -8.33 8.98
C PRO A 13 13.10 -9.37 7.92
N SER A 14 13.16 -8.95 6.65
CA SER A 14 13.79 -9.72 5.57
C SER A 14 15.31 -9.54 5.63
N SER A 15 16.06 -10.64 5.67
CA SER A 15 17.52 -10.66 5.76
C SER A 15 18.25 -10.34 4.45
N SER A 16 17.55 -10.02 3.36
CA SER A 16 18.16 -9.69 2.06
C SER A 16 18.83 -8.31 1.99
N CYS A 17 18.83 -7.55 3.08
CA CYS A 17 19.63 -6.32 3.21
C CYS A 17 21.09 -6.63 3.60
N ALA A 18 21.85 -7.19 2.66
CA ALA A 18 23.30 -7.08 2.69
C ALA A 18 23.68 -5.89 1.80
N THR A 19 24.19 -4.82 2.42
CA THR A 19 24.75 -3.64 1.75
C THR A 19 25.93 -4.05 0.87
N ARG A 20 25.69 -4.44 -0.39
CA ARG A 20 26.75 -4.55 -1.41
C ARG A 20 26.98 -3.19 -2.02
N THR A 21 27.79 -2.37 -1.35
CA THR A 21 28.57 -1.33 -2.04
C THR A 21 29.63 -2.04 -2.87
N SER A 22 29.29 -2.43 -4.10
CA SER A 22 30.27 -2.80 -5.12
C SER A 22 29.91 -2.05 -6.40
N SER A 23 30.61 -0.94 -6.58
CA SER A 23 30.74 -0.18 -7.81
C SER A 23 31.16 -1.08 -8.97
N THR A 24 30.28 -1.33 -9.94
CA THR A 24 30.57 -1.27 -11.39
C THR A 24 29.36 -1.69 -12.25
N SER A 25 29.10 -0.85 -13.27
CA SER A 25 28.46 -1.14 -14.57
C SER A 25 26.99 -1.57 -14.64
N SER A 26 26.15 -0.55 -14.87
CA SER A 26 25.30 -0.37 -16.06
C SER A 26 24.17 -1.37 -16.38
N THR A 27 22.97 -0.76 -16.54
CA THR A 27 21.78 -1.21 -17.31
C THR A 27 20.62 -1.81 -16.51
N ALA A 28 20.17 -1.13 -15.44
CA ALA A 28 18.79 -1.29 -14.92
C ALA A 28 18.24 -0.04 -14.18
N ALA A 29 18.93 1.09 -14.26
CA ALA A 29 18.62 2.31 -13.49
C ALA A 29 18.06 3.45 -14.35
N SER A 30 17.58 3.18 -15.57
CA SER A 30 17.27 4.24 -16.55
C SER A 30 15.80 4.43 -16.91
N THR A 31 14.84 3.82 -16.20
CA THR A 31 13.41 4.07 -16.45
C THR A 31 12.64 4.43 -15.19
N ARG A 32 13.18 5.34 -14.37
CA ARG A 32 12.48 5.87 -13.19
C ARG A 32 12.51 7.40 -13.04
N SER A 33 13.07 8.13 -14.02
CA SER A 33 13.25 9.59 -13.95
C SER A 33 12.36 10.41 -14.89
N THR A 34 11.36 9.81 -15.55
CA THR A 34 10.55 10.54 -16.55
C THR A 34 9.07 10.56 -16.17
N CYS A 35 8.75 11.08 -14.99
CA CYS A 35 7.36 11.33 -14.59
C CYS A 35 7.07 12.81 -14.26
N CYS A 36 8.08 13.69 -14.33
CA CYS A 36 7.95 15.06 -13.84
C CYS A 36 7.83 16.13 -14.95
N SER A 37 7.71 15.76 -16.22
CA SER A 37 7.65 16.73 -17.32
C SER A 37 6.70 16.31 -18.45
N THR A 38 5.39 16.35 -18.18
CA THR A 38 4.41 16.51 -19.27
C THR A 38 3.39 17.56 -18.85
N ARG A 39 3.70 18.82 -19.20
CA ARG A 39 2.77 19.94 -19.15
C ARG A 39 2.20 20.13 -20.55
N GLN A 40 0.87 20.21 -20.64
CA GLN A 40 0.02 20.64 -21.76
C GLN A 40 -0.35 19.64 -22.86
N SER A 41 -1.64 19.28 -22.91
CA SER A 41 -2.54 19.73 -23.99
C SER A 41 -4.01 19.61 -23.54
N SER A 42 -4.84 20.46 -24.13
CA SER A 42 -6.13 20.97 -23.64
C SER A 42 -7.32 20.04 -23.89
N ARG A 43 -8.34 20.11 -23.01
CA ARG A 43 -9.78 20.20 -23.34
C ARG A 43 -10.59 20.56 -22.11
N ARG A 44 -11.39 21.62 -22.23
CA ARG A 44 -12.22 22.18 -21.17
C ARG A 44 -13.43 21.29 -20.94
N CYS A 45 -13.28 20.21 -20.17
CA CYS A 45 -14.41 19.60 -19.47
C CYS A 45 -14.76 20.52 -18.30
N LYS A 46 -16.01 20.98 -18.22
CA LYS A 46 -16.50 21.69 -17.04
C LYS A 46 -16.54 20.67 -15.89
N PRO A 47 -15.74 20.80 -14.81
CA PRO A 47 -15.91 19.91 -13.69
C PRO A 47 -17.14 20.38 -12.90
N THR A 48 -18.17 19.53 -12.83
CA THR A 48 -19.33 19.70 -11.93
C THR A 48 -18.98 19.32 -10.49
N VAL A 49 -17.74 19.57 -10.04
CA VAL A 49 -17.33 19.38 -8.65
C VAL A 49 -16.56 20.62 -8.22
N THR A 50 -17.22 21.47 -7.44
CA THR A 50 -16.70 22.74 -6.89
C THR A 50 -16.00 22.49 -5.55
N ARG A 51 -14.96 21.65 -5.54
CA ARG A 51 -14.06 21.54 -4.39
C ARG A 51 -12.64 21.50 -4.93
N GLU A 52 -11.89 22.56 -4.65
CA GLU A 52 -10.47 22.60 -5.00
C GLU A 52 -9.75 21.57 -4.11
N MET A 53 -9.45 20.41 -4.69
CA MET A 53 -8.93 19.27 -3.93
C MET A 53 -7.41 19.20 -4.11
N THR A 54 -6.68 19.57 -3.07
CA THR A 54 -5.21 19.65 -3.09
C THR A 54 -4.53 18.32 -2.76
N HIS A 55 -5.23 17.39 -2.08
CA HIS A 55 -4.67 16.12 -1.61
C HIS A 55 -5.65 14.97 -1.81
N LEU A 56 -5.12 13.78 -2.12
CA LEU A 56 -5.90 12.54 -2.33
C LEU A 56 -6.66 12.06 -1.10
N ARG A 57 -6.27 12.48 0.11
CA ARG A 57 -6.96 12.10 1.37
C ARG A 57 -8.43 12.56 1.45
N TYR A 58 -8.82 13.50 0.59
CA TYR A 58 -10.17 14.04 0.55
C TYR A 58 -10.98 13.50 -0.63
N ALA A 59 -10.34 12.69 -1.47
CA ALA A 59 -10.95 12.11 -2.65
C ALA A 59 -11.64 10.79 -2.30
N THR A 60 -12.75 10.52 -2.97
CA THR A 60 -13.46 9.25 -2.91
C THR A 60 -13.23 8.44 -4.19
N VAL A 61 -13.45 7.12 -4.14
CA VAL A 61 -13.34 6.26 -5.34
C VAL A 61 -14.28 6.70 -6.47
N PRO A 62 -15.56 7.07 -6.21
CA PRO A 62 -16.44 7.57 -7.28
C PRO A 62 -15.93 8.86 -7.94
N GLU A 63 -15.33 9.77 -7.17
CA GLU A 63 -14.70 10.97 -7.73
C GLU A 63 -13.49 10.60 -8.60
N LEU A 64 -12.65 9.66 -8.14
CA LEU A 64 -11.52 9.16 -8.93
C LEU A 64 -11.99 8.49 -10.23
N ASP A 65 -13.05 7.70 -10.17
CA ASP A 65 -13.64 7.01 -11.33
C ASP A 65 -14.17 8.03 -12.36
N SER A 66 -14.79 9.12 -11.91
CA SER A 66 -15.25 10.18 -12.79
C SER A 66 -14.12 10.90 -13.55
N MET A 67 -12.90 10.86 -13.00
CA MET A 67 -11.71 11.47 -13.59
C MET A 67 -10.88 10.48 -14.42
N ARG A 68 -11.27 9.21 -14.49
CA ARG A 68 -10.45 8.14 -15.08
C ARG A 68 -10.03 8.42 -16.52
N GLU A 69 -10.93 8.94 -17.34
CA GLU A 69 -10.62 9.34 -18.72
C GLU A 69 -9.67 10.54 -18.78
N ALA A 70 -9.83 11.50 -17.87
CA ALA A 70 -9.00 12.70 -17.80
C ALA A 70 -7.57 12.41 -17.29
N LEU A 71 -7.41 11.39 -16.44
CA LEU A 71 -6.11 10.91 -15.98
C LEU A 71 -5.28 10.32 -17.12
N GLY A 72 -5.90 9.59 -18.06
CA GLY A 72 -5.25 9.03 -19.24
C GLY A 72 -4.19 7.93 -18.97
N ASP A 73 -3.83 7.70 -17.71
CA ASP A 73 -2.83 6.73 -17.28
C ASP A 73 -3.40 5.77 -16.22
N GLN A 74 -3.52 4.50 -16.59
CA GLN A 74 -4.02 3.42 -15.73
C GLN A 74 -3.09 3.14 -14.54
N VAL A 75 -1.80 3.43 -14.62
CA VAL A 75 -0.86 3.31 -13.50
C VAL A 75 -1.14 4.39 -12.46
N VAL A 76 -1.35 5.64 -12.90
CA VAL A 76 -1.69 6.75 -11.99
C VAL A 76 -3.02 6.50 -11.31
N TYR A 77 -4.03 6.03 -12.06
CA TYR A 77 -5.33 5.65 -11.50
C TYR A 77 -5.21 4.57 -10.41
N ARG A 78 -4.49 3.46 -10.67
CA ARG A 78 -4.31 2.38 -9.70
C ARG A 78 -3.62 2.88 -8.42
N ARG A 79 -2.58 3.69 -8.55
CA ARG A 79 -1.88 4.26 -7.39
C ARG A 79 -2.76 5.22 -6.60
N ALA A 80 -3.56 6.04 -7.26
CA ALA A 80 -4.52 6.93 -6.60
C ALA A 80 -5.59 6.12 -5.86
N ARG A 81 -6.11 5.06 -6.49
CA ARG A 81 -7.07 4.12 -5.88
C ARG A 81 -6.50 3.49 -4.61
N HIS A 82 -5.26 2.99 -4.65
CA HIS A 82 -4.57 2.48 -3.47
C HIS A 82 -4.56 3.51 -2.34
N VAL A 83 -4.10 4.73 -2.60
CA VAL A 83 -3.95 5.78 -1.58
C VAL A 83 -5.29 6.16 -0.94
N ILE A 84 -6.36 6.26 -1.74
CA ILE A 84 -7.71 6.58 -1.24
C ILE A 84 -8.21 5.45 -0.35
N MET A 85 -8.21 4.22 -0.85
CA MET A 85 -8.71 3.05 -0.13
C MET A 85 -7.89 2.74 1.12
N GLU A 86 -6.58 2.94 1.09
CA GLU A 86 -5.70 2.73 2.25
C GLU A 86 -6.02 3.68 3.40
N GLY A 87 -6.44 4.92 3.09
CA GLY A 87 -6.93 5.86 4.08
C GLY A 87 -8.17 5.35 4.80
N GLU A 88 -9.13 4.81 4.06
CA GLU A 88 -10.35 4.21 4.60
C GLU A 88 -10.04 2.97 5.46
N ARG A 89 -9.18 2.06 4.97
CA ARG A 89 -8.74 0.88 5.73
C ARG A 89 -8.04 1.23 7.02
N THR A 90 -7.22 2.29 7.02
CA THR A 90 -6.52 2.74 8.23
C THR A 90 -7.50 3.16 9.32
N VAL A 91 -8.56 3.88 8.95
CA VAL A 91 -9.62 4.26 9.89
C VAL A 91 -10.37 3.02 10.37
N ALA A 92 -10.74 2.10 9.46
CA ALA A 92 -11.42 0.86 9.80
C ALA A 92 -10.62 -0.01 10.79
N VAL A 93 -9.31 -0.19 10.57
CA VAL A 93 -8.43 -0.93 11.49
C VAL A 93 -8.43 -0.29 12.89
N VAL A 94 -8.34 1.04 12.97
CA VAL A 94 -8.38 1.74 14.27
C VAL A 94 -9.70 1.50 14.99
N ASP A 95 -10.82 1.59 14.27
CA ASP A 95 -12.15 1.39 14.85
C ASP A 95 -12.36 -0.06 15.29
N HIS A 96 -11.95 -1.04 14.48
CA HIS A 96 -12.00 -2.46 14.84
C HIS A 96 -11.15 -2.78 16.07
N ILE A 97 -9.93 -2.26 16.16
CA ILE A 97 -9.06 -2.45 17.33
C ILE A 97 -9.70 -1.87 18.60
N ARG A 98 -10.36 -0.70 18.51
CA ARG A 98 -11.02 -0.06 19.67
C ARG A 98 -12.15 -0.89 20.27
N VAL A 99 -12.83 -1.69 19.45
CA VAL A 99 -13.94 -2.57 19.88
C VAL A 99 -13.53 -4.05 19.94
N CYS A 100 -12.23 -4.34 19.95
CA CYS A 100 -11.66 -5.68 20.05
C CYS A 100 -12.06 -6.64 18.90
N GLN A 101 -12.32 -6.11 17.71
CA GLN A 101 -12.62 -6.85 16.48
C GLN A 101 -11.34 -7.17 15.70
N TYR A 102 -10.49 -8.04 16.27
CA TYR A 102 -9.16 -8.30 15.72
C TYR A 102 -9.16 -9.06 14.40
N ALA A 103 -10.14 -9.94 14.17
CA ALA A 103 -10.28 -10.65 12.91
C ALA A 103 -10.56 -9.68 11.75
N GLU A 104 -11.41 -8.69 11.97
CA GLU A 104 -11.77 -7.66 11.00
C GLU A 104 -10.60 -6.69 10.75
N ALA A 105 -9.89 -6.31 11.81
CA ALA A 105 -8.65 -5.54 11.70
C ALA A 105 -7.56 -6.32 10.92
N GLY A 106 -7.47 -7.63 11.11
CA GLY A 106 -6.56 -8.52 10.40
C GLY A 106 -6.91 -8.68 8.92
N SER A 107 -8.21 -8.82 8.60
CA SER A 107 -8.71 -8.80 7.20
C SER A 107 -8.34 -7.49 6.51
N SER A 108 -8.55 -6.35 7.17
CA SER A 108 -8.18 -5.04 6.64
C SER A 108 -6.68 -4.91 6.39
N CYS A 109 -5.83 -5.45 7.29
CA CYS A 109 -4.39 -5.54 7.05
C CYS A 109 -4.07 -6.38 5.79
N SER A 110 -4.80 -7.47 5.59
CA SER A 110 -4.56 -8.39 4.48
C SER A 110 -4.92 -7.78 3.12
N GLU A 111 -6.08 -7.14 3.01
CA GLU A 111 -6.51 -6.36 1.83
C GLU A 111 -5.54 -5.22 1.52
N SER A 112 -4.99 -4.63 2.57
CA SER A 112 -4.02 -3.54 2.47
C SER A 112 -2.69 -4.04 1.88
N HIS A 113 -2.26 -5.28 2.17
CA HIS A 113 -1.14 -5.91 1.48
C HIS A 113 -1.44 -6.19 0.01
N GLU A 114 -2.60 -6.76 -0.30
CA GLU A 114 -3.02 -7.05 -1.68
C GLU A 114 -3.04 -5.78 -2.54
N SER A 115 -3.55 -4.68 -1.99
CA SER A 115 -3.52 -3.38 -2.68
C SER A 115 -2.09 -2.84 -2.88
N LEU A 116 -1.15 -3.11 -1.97
CA LEU A 116 0.26 -2.76 -2.18
C LEU A 116 0.92 -3.59 -3.30
N CYS A 117 0.46 -4.83 -3.51
CA CYS A 117 0.95 -5.71 -4.58
C CYS A 117 0.34 -5.34 -5.93
N ASP A 118 -0.99 -5.18 -5.99
CA ASP A 118 -1.73 -5.08 -7.26
C ASP A 118 -1.90 -3.63 -7.75
N ASP A 119 -2.24 -2.72 -6.85
CA ASP A 119 -2.53 -1.33 -7.20
C ASP A 119 -1.28 -0.45 -7.13
N TYR A 120 -0.51 -0.58 -6.03
CA TYR A 120 0.67 0.27 -5.80
C TYR A 120 1.97 -0.33 -6.37
N VAL A 121 2.01 -1.66 -6.52
CA VAL A 121 3.11 -2.42 -7.12
C VAL A 121 4.47 -2.11 -6.46
N VAL A 122 4.50 -2.22 -5.13
CA VAL A 122 5.72 -1.99 -4.31
C VAL A 122 6.21 -3.21 -3.55
N SER A 123 5.47 -4.32 -3.61
CA SER A 123 5.89 -5.57 -2.97
C SER A 123 6.96 -6.32 -3.78
N THR A 124 7.57 -7.31 -3.14
CA THR A 124 8.52 -8.25 -3.73
C THR A 124 8.11 -9.68 -3.40
N PRO A 125 8.50 -10.68 -4.21
CA PRO A 125 8.15 -12.08 -3.94
C PRO A 125 8.60 -12.56 -2.54
N ASP A 126 9.74 -12.06 -2.05
CA ASP A 126 10.23 -12.37 -0.71
C ASP A 126 9.28 -11.85 0.38
N LEU A 127 8.75 -10.62 0.22
CA LEU A 127 7.81 -10.03 1.16
C LEU A 127 6.45 -10.74 1.09
N ASP A 128 5.97 -11.05 -0.11
CA ASP A 128 4.72 -11.77 -0.30
C ASP A 128 4.78 -13.15 0.38
N HIS A 129 5.91 -13.85 0.24
CA HIS A 129 6.13 -15.14 0.89
C HIS A 129 6.16 -15.03 2.42
N LEU A 130 6.79 -13.98 2.97
CA LEU A 130 6.78 -13.73 4.41
C LEU A 130 5.38 -13.44 4.93
N VAL A 131 4.59 -12.62 4.20
CA VAL A 131 3.21 -12.32 4.58
C VAL A 131 2.36 -13.58 4.59
N GLU A 132 2.46 -14.41 3.55
CA GLU A 132 1.70 -15.65 3.45
C GLU A 132 2.09 -16.64 4.57
N THR A 133 3.38 -16.75 4.85
CA THR A 133 3.87 -17.60 5.96
C THR A 133 3.31 -17.12 7.31
N ALA A 134 3.29 -15.81 7.54
CA ALA A 134 2.73 -15.24 8.78
C ALA A 134 1.22 -15.50 8.88
N ARG A 135 0.45 -15.36 7.78
CA ARG A 135 -0.99 -15.64 7.74
C ARG A 135 -1.32 -17.10 8.04
N GLY A 136 -0.43 -18.03 7.68
CA GLY A 136 -0.59 -19.46 7.99
C GLY A 136 -0.32 -19.84 9.45
N CYS A 137 0.18 -18.92 10.28
CA CYS A 137 0.48 -19.21 11.68
C CYS A 137 -0.78 -19.15 12.56
N GLU A 138 -0.90 -20.09 13.50
CA GLU A 138 -2.01 -20.08 14.47
C GLU A 138 -1.98 -18.81 15.33
N GLY A 139 -3.16 -18.20 15.51
CA GLY A 139 -3.32 -16.97 16.28
C GLY A 139 -3.08 -15.68 15.48
N VAL A 140 -2.68 -15.75 14.20
CA VAL A 140 -2.53 -14.55 13.37
C VAL A 140 -3.86 -14.18 12.71
N PHE A 141 -4.34 -12.97 12.97
CA PHE A 141 -5.54 -12.40 12.34
C PHE A 141 -5.27 -11.82 10.95
N GLY A 142 -4.04 -11.35 10.70
CA GLY A 142 -3.64 -10.84 9.38
C GLY A 142 -2.23 -10.28 9.35
N ALA A 143 -1.65 -10.15 8.16
CA ALA A 143 -0.31 -9.63 7.98
C ALA A 143 -0.17 -8.81 6.69
N ARG A 144 0.76 -7.84 6.72
CA ARG A 144 1.11 -6.98 5.58
C ARG A 144 2.56 -6.52 5.62
N MET A 145 3.07 -6.11 4.47
CA MET A 145 4.33 -5.37 4.41
C MET A 145 4.20 -3.97 5.03
N THR A 146 5.30 -3.45 5.56
CA THR A 146 5.40 -2.10 6.11
C THR A 146 6.72 -1.45 5.71
N GLY A 147 6.67 -0.16 5.38
CA GLY A 147 7.78 0.57 4.76
C GLY A 147 7.96 0.16 3.30
N GLY A 148 7.80 1.11 2.37
CA GLY A 148 8.04 0.84 0.95
C GLY A 148 9.50 0.40 0.72
N PHE A 149 9.69 -0.62 -0.12
CA PHE A 149 10.98 -1.13 -0.61
C PHE A 149 11.96 -1.72 0.43
N CYS A 150 11.69 -1.61 1.74
CA CYS A 150 12.61 -2.05 2.80
C CYS A 150 11.95 -3.02 3.79
N GLY A 151 11.60 -4.21 3.29
CA GLY A 151 11.97 -5.47 3.94
C GLY A 151 11.35 -5.82 5.29
N ARG A 152 10.19 -5.29 5.68
CA ARG A 152 9.53 -5.72 6.92
C ARG A 152 8.07 -6.05 6.69
N ILE A 153 7.59 -7.04 7.43
CA ILE A 153 6.17 -7.31 7.56
C ILE A 153 5.74 -7.12 9.01
N VAL A 154 4.46 -6.82 9.18
CA VAL A 154 3.77 -6.72 10.44
C VAL A 154 2.62 -7.72 10.45
N ALA A 155 2.49 -8.47 11.54
CA ALA A 155 1.39 -9.39 11.77
C ALA A 155 0.60 -8.97 13.01
N LEU A 156 -0.73 -9.06 12.91
CA LEU A 156 -1.67 -8.88 14.01
C LEU A 156 -2.04 -10.25 14.57
N MET A 157 -1.88 -10.41 15.88
CA MET A 157 -2.20 -11.61 16.67
C MET A 157 -2.90 -11.23 17.96
#